data_AF-A0A0N0P5V4-F1
#
_entry.id   AF-A0A0N0P5V4-F1
#
_cell.length_a   1.000
_cell.length_b   1.000
_cell.length_c   1.000
_cell.angle_alpha   90.00
_cell.angle_beta   90.00
_cell.angle_gamma   90.00
#
_symmetry.space_group_name_H-M   'P 1'
#
loop_
_entity.id
_entity.type
_entity.pdbx_description
1 polymer ?
#
loop_
_entity_poly.entity_id
_entity_poly.type
_entity_poly.pdbx_seq_one_letter_code
_entity_poly.pdbx_strand_id
1 'polypeptide(L)'
;MTERSATPTLFIRCAGLHSRGELLHEFFYAHRAALGLEPFYEVSNSAPGSSSHQDANADAVPMSAKVERASSPRLPADFPVEVVYVRQSRKPYFLVEWRYPTKEELERQKTVDDDSAYKEKVRDSPTQEAVPPTAESNASSSQKRLPSEFLAQLAERTLSLGKKDESEGGLMWRGQPVMISVALAGMMVATERTKLELRDAQLKTQRVAEKRVRDQVEATSNEKGKSSEADQSTPSFVPRSVRRRA
;
A
#
# COMPACT_ATOMS: atom_id res chain seq x y z
N MET A 1 26.29 14.55 24.93
CA MET A 1 25.72 13.75 23.84
C MET A 1 24.24 14.04 23.81
N THR A 2 23.79 14.88 22.88
CA THR A 2 22.37 15.23 22.72
C THR A 2 21.66 14.04 22.09
N GLU A 3 20.88 13.30 22.88
CA GLU A 3 19.97 12.30 22.35
C GLU A 3 19.03 12.99 21.36
N ARG A 4 19.17 12.69 20.07
CA ARG A 4 18.16 13.06 19.09
C ARG A 4 16.89 12.34 19.51
N SER A 5 15.86 13.08 19.88
CA SER A 5 14.55 12.50 20.20
C SER A 5 14.02 11.81 18.94
N ALA A 6 14.21 10.48 18.89
CA ALA A 6 13.65 9.68 17.83
C ALA A 6 12.13 9.80 17.92
N THR A 7 11.49 10.15 16.80
CA THR A 7 10.02 10.21 16.73
C THR A 7 9.47 8.83 17.07
N PRO A 8 8.53 8.71 18.02
CA PRO A 8 8.03 7.41 18.44
C PRO A 8 7.27 6.73 17.30
N THR A 9 7.47 5.43 17.15
CA THR A 9 6.63 4.60 16.29
C THR A 9 5.25 4.47 16.94
N LEU A 10 4.21 4.84 16.21
CA LEU A 10 2.85 4.78 16.69
C LEU A 10 2.16 3.53 16.17
N PHE A 11 1.27 3.01 17.00
CA PHE A 11 0.49 1.83 16.76
C PHE A 11 -0.99 2.23 16.69
N ILE A 12 -1.63 2.05 15.54
CA ILE A 12 -3.04 2.42 15.32
C ILE A 12 -3.85 1.17 14.99
N ARG A 13 -4.88 0.90 15.79
CA ARG A 13 -5.87 -0.17 15.56
C ARG A 13 -7.24 0.43 15.36
N CYS A 14 -7.90 0.05 14.26
CA CYS A 14 -9.31 0.29 14.03
C CYS A 14 -9.85 -0.79 13.09
N ALA A 15 -10.98 -1.41 13.43
CA ALA A 15 -11.62 -2.40 12.56
C ALA A 15 -12.19 -1.77 11.26
N GLY A 16 -12.44 -0.46 11.27
CA GLY A 16 -12.94 0.28 10.11
C GLY A 16 -11.85 0.79 9.16
N LEU A 17 -10.56 0.57 9.47
CA LEU A 17 -9.42 0.99 8.63
C LEU A 17 -8.74 -0.24 8.02
N HIS A 18 -8.71 -0.31 6.69
CA HIS A 18 -8.27 -1.49 5.94
C HIS A 18 -7.12 -1.20 4.97
N SER A 19 -6.83 0.08 4.73
CA SER A 19 -5.77 0.48 3.80
C SER A 19 -4.99 1.70 4.27
N ARG A 20 -3.77 1.85 3.74
CA ARG A 20 -2.96 3.06 3.91
C ARG A 20 -3.69 4.30 3.41
N GLY A 21 -4.45 4.17 2.30
CA GLY A 21 -5.23 5.27 1.74
C GLY A 21 -6.31 5.77 2.67
N GLU A 22 -7.08 4.87 3.30
CA GLU A 22 -8.09 5.24 4.31
C GLU A 22 -7.45 5.92 5.53
N LEU A 23 -6.30 5.40 6.00
CA LEU A 23 -5.60 6.01 7.14
C LEU A 23 -5.11 7.43 6.80
N LEU A 24 -4.42 7.61 5.67
CA LEU A 24 -3.79 8.87 5.32
C LEU A 24 -4.79 9.89 4.77
N HIS A 25 -5.67 9.50 3.86
CA HIS A 25 -6.51 10.44 3.11
C HIS A 25 -7.88 10.65 3.72
N GLU A 26 -8.34 9.76 4.59
CA GLU A 26 -9.63 9.91 5.26
C GLU A 26 -9.45 10.17 6.76
N PHE A 27 -8.79 9.26 7.49
CA PHE A 27 -8.68 9.37 8.95
C PHE A 27 -7.84 10.57 9.38
N PHE A 28 -6.60 10.69 8.89
CA PHE A 28 -5.76 11.86 9.20
C PHE A 28 -6.31 13.15 8.59
N TYR A 29 -7.00 13.07 7.46
CA TYR A 29 -7.68 14.24 6.89
C TYR A 29 -8.82 14.73 7.79
N ALA A 30 -9.65 13.82 8.31
CA ALA A 30 -10.73 14.16 9.23
C ALA A 30 -10.20 14.83 10.51
N HIS A 31 -8.97 14.50 10.92
CA HIS A 31 -8.33 15.01 12.13
C HIS A 31 -7.24 16.05 11.82
N ARG A 32 -7.17 16.56 10.58
CA ARG A 32 -6.07 17.42 10.11
C ARG A 32 -5.88 18.69 10.95
N ALA A 33 -6.96 19.30 11.43
CA ALA A 33 -6.90 20.48 12.27
C ALA A 33 -6.24 20.18 13.62
N ALA A 34 -6.66 19.09 14.28
CA ALA A 34 -6.06 18.63 15.54
C ALA A 34 -4.60 18.18 15.39
N LEU A 35 -4.23 17.67 14.21
CA LEU A 35 -2.86 17.27 13.90
C LEU A 35 -1.98 18.45 13.46
N GLY A 36 -2.57 19.58 13.04
CA GLY A 36 -1.84 20.66 12.38
C GLY A 36 -1.38 20.30 10.96
N LEU A 37 -2.11 19.37 10.31
CA LEU A 37 -1.86 18.94 8.93
C LEU A 37 -2.65 19.74 7.89
N GLU A 38 -3.56 20.61 8.32
CA GLU A 38 -4.40 21.42 7.44
C GLU A 38 -3.66 22.10 6.26
N PRO A 39 -2.51 22.79 6.45
CA PRO A 39 -1.82 23.45 5.34
C PRO A 39 -1.14 22.49 4.36
N PHE A 40 -1.05 21.20 4.70
CA PHE A 40 -0.40 20.19 3.87
C PHE A 40 -1.39 19.43 2.98
N TYR A 41 -2.69 19.51 3.25
CA TYR A 41 -3.67 18.88 2.36
C TYR A 41 -3.97 19.82 1.20
N GLU A 42 -3.59 19.38 0.00
CA GLU A 42 -3.98 20.05 -1.23
C GLU A 42 -5.47 19.78 -1.46
N VAL A 43 -6.30 20.79 -1.20
CA VAL A 43 -7.65 20.83 -1.77
C VAL A 43 -7.42 21.17 -3.23
N SER A 44 -7.63 20.20 -4.12
CA SER A 44 -7.57 20.44 -5.56
C SER A 44 -8.67 21.45 -5.91
N ASN A 45 -8.34 22.73 -5.84
CA ASN A 45 -9.16 23.82 -6.34
C ASN A 45 -9.04 23.84 -7.87
N SER A 46 -9.34 22.73 -8.52
CA SER A 46 -9.51 22.69 -9.97
C SER A 46 -10.88 23.28 -10.29
N ALA A 47 -10.93 24.61 -10.33
CA ALA A 47 -11.92 25.37 -11.06
C ALA A 47 -11.26 25.95 -12.33
N PRO A 48 -12.01 26.16 -13.41
CA PRO A 48 -11.69 25.61 -14.73
C PRO A 48 -10.87 26.57 -15.60
N GLY A 49 -9.63 26.21 -15.86
CA GLY A 49 -8.88 26.70 -17.03
C GLY A 49 -9.19 25.85 -18.26
N SER A 50 -10.48 25.65 -18.57
CA SER A 50 -10.88 25.19 -19.90
C SER A 50 -10.59 26.35 -20.85
N SER A 51 -9.39 26.37 -21.41
CA SER A 51 -9.08 27.21 -22.56
C SER A 51 -9.98 26.75 -23.70
N SER A 52 -11.08 27.47 -23.88
CA SER A 52 -11.99 27.35 -25.00
C SER A 52 -11.23 27.61 -26.30
N HIS A 53 -10.66 26.55 -26.88
CA HIS A 53 -10.56 26.46 -28.33
C HIS A 53 -11.92 25.95 -28.81
N GLN A 54 -12.82 26.90 -29.07
CA GLN A 54 -14.06 26.67 -29.80
C GLN A 54 -13.71 26.40 -31.26
N ASP A 55 -13.43 25.14 -31.61
CA ASP A 55 -13.56 24.69 -32.98
C ASP A 55 -14.96 24.10 -33.13
N ALA A 56 -15.83 24.88 -33.77
CA ALA A 56 -17.21 24.53 -34.06
C ALA A 56 -17.24 23.30 -34.97
N ASN A 57 -17.59 22.13 -34.43
CA ASN A 57 -18.05 21.02 -35.25
C ASN A 57 -19.29 20.39 -34.60
N ALA A 58 -20.43 20.63 -35.24
CA ALA A 58 -21.73 20.18 -34.82
C ALA A 58 -21.94 18.74 -35.31
N ASP A 59 -21.77 17.77 -34.43
CA ASP A 59 -22.55 16.53 -34.49
C ASP A 59 -22.69 15.94 -33.07
N ALA A 60 -23.90 16.07 -32.55
CA ALA A 60 -24.24 15.88 -31.15
C ALA A 60 -24.51 14.41 -30.84
N VAL A 61 -23.60 13.77 -30.10
CA VAL A 61 -23.86 12.51 -29.39
C VAL A 61 -24.08 12.85 -27.91
N PRO A 62 -25.14 12.33 -27.25
CA PRO A 62 -25.47 12.71 -25.88
C PRO A 62 -24.34 12.33 -24.91
N MET A 63 -23.75 13.37 -24.33
CA MET A 63 -22.67 13.29 -23.36
C MET A 63 -23.14 12.56 -22.10
N SER A 64 -22.62 11.35 -21.90
CA SER A 64 -22.57 10.73 -20.58
C SER A 64 -21.86 11.69 -19.64
N ALA A 65 -22.61 12.21 -18.66
CA ALA A 65 -22.10 13.06 -17.59
C ALA A 65 -20.97 12.33 -16.86
N LYS A 66 -19.73 12.61 -17.28
CA LYS A 66 -18.52 12.20 -16.61
C LYS A 66 -18.46 13.04 -15.34
N VAL A 67 -19.12 12.54 -14.28
CA VAL A 67 -19.05 13.12 -12.94
C VAL A 67 -17.57 13.20 -12.60
N GLU A 68 -17.02 14.41 -12.71
CA GLU A 68 -15.69 14.73 -12.20
C GLU A 68 -15.77 14.50 -10.69
N ARG A 69 -15.36 13.30 -10.27
CA ARG A 69 -15.10 13.03 -8.86
C ARG A 69 -14.03 14.04 -8.46
N ALA A 70 -14.45 15.09 -7.75
CA ALA A 70 -13.56 15.99 -7.05
C ALA A 70 -12.51 15.12 -6.36
N SER A 71 -11.24 15.32 -6.70
CA SER A 71 -10.14 14.54 -6.16
C SER A 71 -10.18 14.65 -4.64
N SER A 72 -10.27 13.51 -3.97
CA SER A 72 -10.21 13.49 -2.51
C SER A 72 -8.91 14.19 -2.07
N PRO A 73 -8.96 15.02 -1.03
CA PRO A 73 -7.78 15.72 -0.53
C PRO A 73 -6.71 14.70 -0.13
N ARG A 74 -5.47 14.96 -0.54
CA ARG A 74 -4.33 14.05 -0.32
C ARG A 74 -3.18 14.80 0.32
N LEU A 75 -2.44 14.07 1.16
CA LEU A 75 -1.11 14.51 1.54
C LEU A 75 -0.18 14.39 0.32
N PRO A 76 0.80 15.29 0.17
CA PRO A 76 1.86 15.17 -0.81
C PRO A 76 2.52 13.79 -0.74
N ALA A 77 2.90 13.24 -1.89
CA ALA A 77 3.50 11.90 -1.96
C ALA A 77 4.86 11.83 -1.23
N ASP A 78 5.53 12.96 -1.10
CA ASP A 78 6.81 13.18 -0.41
C ASP A 78 6.65 13.57 1.07
N PHE A 79 5.40 13.64 1.59
CA PHE A 79 5.18 13.96 2.99
C PHE A 79 5.87 12.91 3.88
N PRO A 80 6.62 13.32 4.92
CA PRO A 80 7.46 12.42 5.74
C PRO A 80 6.62 11.55 6.68
N VAL A 81 5.92 10.57 6.11
CA VAL A 81 5.12 9.59 6.82
C VAL A 81 5.35 8.20 6.25
N GLU A 82 5.84 7.31 7.10
CA GLU A 82 6.02 5.90 6.81
C GLU A 82 4.89 5.11 7.48
N VAL A 83 4.23 4.25 6.69
CA VAL A 83 3.07 3.46 7.15
C VAL A 83 3.24 2.01 6.70
N VAL A 84 3.05 1.09 7.64
CA VAL A 84 2.93 -0.35 7.35
C VAL A 84 1.64 -0.89 7.93
N TYR A 85 0.88 -1.62 7.11
CA TYR A 85 -0.34 -2.29 7.52
C TYR A 85 -0.08 -3.79 7.74
N VAL A 86 -0.23 -4.26 8.99
CA VAL A 86 0.04 -5.64 9.37
C VAL A 86 -1.28 -6.43 9.41
N ARG A 87 -1.73 -6.86 8.23
CA ARG A 87 -3.00 -7.59 8.06
C ARG A 87 -2.99 -8.99 8.71
N GLN A 88 -1.83 -9.65 8.76
CA GLN A 88 -1.73 -11.05 9.21
C GLN A 88 -1.75 -11.22 10.74
N SER A 89 -1.76 -10.12 11.49
CA SER A 89 -1.97 -10.15 12.94
C SER A 89 -3.40 -10.60 13.27
N ARG A 90 -3.60 -11.28 14.40
CA ARG A 90 -4.93 -11.61 14.93
C ARG A 90 -5.82 -10.36 15.10
N LYS A 91 -5.19 -9.21 15.34
CA LYS A 91 -5.82 -7.89 15.36
C LYS A 91 -5.04 -7.00 14.40
N PRO A 92 -5.53 -6.77 13.16
CA PRO A 92 -4.84 -5.92 12.19
C PRO A 92 -4.55 -4.53 12.75
N TYR A 93 -3.41 -3.97 12.35
CA TYR A 93 -2.96 -2.67 12.84
C TYR A 93 -2.09 -1.95 11.81
N PHE A 94 -1.93 -0.66 12.02
CA PHE A 94 -0.97 0.18 11.32
C PHE A 94 0.17 0.54 12.26
N LEU A 95 1.40 0.47 11.74
CA LEU A 95 2.54 1.17 12.31
C LEU A 95 2.72 2.47 11.52
N VAL A 96 2.91 3.57 12.25
CA VAL A 96 3.07 4.91 11.67
C VAL A 96 4.31 5.56 12.27
N GLU A 97 5.17 6.10 11.41
CA GLU A 97 6.32 6.91 11.80
C GLU A 97 6.31 8.22 11.01
N TRP A 98 6.36 9.35 11.72
CA TRP A 98 6.51 10.67 11.11
C TRP A 98 7.98 10.97 10.89
N ARG A 99 8.54 10.46 9.79
CA ARG A 99 9.95 10.63 9.43
C ARG A 99 10.16 10.61 7.92
N TYR A 100 11.30 11.13 7.49
CA TYR A 100 11.76 10.90 6.13
C TYR A 100 12.25 9.45 5.97
N PRO A 101 12.06 8.86 4.78
CA PRO A 101 12.73 7.62 4.40
C PRO A 101 14.25 7.76 4.58
N THR A 102 14.91 6.70 5.02
CA THR A 102 16.39 6.65 5.06
C THR A 102 16.95 6.53 3.65
N LYS A 103 18.24 6.82 3.46
CA LYS A 103 18.91 6.67 2.15
C LYS A 103 18.80 5.23 1.63
N GLU A 104 19.02 4.25 2.51
CA GLU A 104 18.90 2.82 2.20
C GLU A 104 17.47 2.42 1.81
N GLU A 105 16.44 3.04 2.40
CA GLU A 105 15.04 2.80 2.03
C GLU A 105 14.73 3.40 0.64
N LEU A 106 15.24 4.60 0.35
CA LEU A 106 15.08 5.23 -0.97
C LEU A 106 15.79 4.43 -2.07
N GLU A 107 16.99 3.92 -1.80
CA GLU A 107 17.72 3.04 -2.74
C GLU A 107 16.95 1.75 -3.00
N ARG A 108 16.40 1.11 -1.96
CA ARG A 108 15.54 -0.09 -2.11
C ARG A 108 14.28 0.17 -2.93
N GLN A 109 13.69 1.36 -2.82
CA GLN A 109 12.53 1.72 -3.64
C GLN A 109 12.90 1.82 -5.13
N LYS A 110 14.06 2.41 -5.45
CA LYS A 110 14.53 2.53 -6.84
C LYS A 110 14.76 1.17 -7.52
N THR A 111 15.32 0.19 -6.81
CA THR A 111 15.63 -1.13 -7.40
C THR A 111 14.40 -1.93 -7.81
N VAL A 112 13.24 -1.70 -7.18
CA VAL A 112 12.01 -2.45 -7.48
C VAL A 112 11.40 -2.02 -8.80
N ASP A 113 11.48 -0.74 -9.13
CA ASP A 113 10.91 -0.20 -10.36
C ASP A 113 11.70 -0.66 -11.61
N ASP A 114 13.03 -0.71 -11.51
CA ASP A 114 13.89 -1.17 -12.62
C ASP A 114 13.69 -2.67 -12.94
N ASP A 115 13.61 -3.55 -11.94
CA ASP A 115 13.47 -5.00 -12.18
C ASP A 115 12.10 -5.40 -12.77
N SER A 116 11.09 -4.53 -12.65
CA SER A 116 9.76 -4.77 -13.24
C SER A 116 9.73 -4.50 -14.75
N ALA A 117 10.62 -3.63 -15.26
CA ALA A 117 10.66 -3.23 -16.66
C ALA A 117 11.43 -4.20 -17.57
N TYR A 118 12.35 -5.02 -17.03
CA TYR A 118 13.22 -5.88 -17.84
C TYR A 118 12.76 -7.33 -18.04
N LYS A 119 11.61 -7.74 -17.48
CA LYS A 119 11.17 -9.14 -17.55
C LYS A 119 10.25 -9.52 -18.70
N GLU A 120 9.93 -8.59 -19.60
CA GLU A 120 9.03 -8.85 -20.74
C GLU A 120 9.68 -8.50 -22.08
N LYS A 121 10.82 -9.13 -22.41
CA LYS A 121 11.28 -9.32 -23.81
C LYS A 121 12.45 -10.30 -23.89
N VAL A 122 12.16 -11.59 -23.70
CA VAL A 122 12.91 -12.63 -24.40
C VAL A 122 12.09 -12.99 -25.64
N ARG A 123 12.34 -12.24 -26.72
CA ARG A 123 12.12 -12.74 -28.09
C ARG A 123 13.18 -12.11 -28.98
N ASP A 124 13.93 -12.98 -29.63
CA ASP A 124 15.20 -12.78 -30.30
C ASP A 124 15.19 -11.63 -31.31
N SER A 125 16.13 -10.69 -31.20
CA SER A 125 16.62 -9.86 -32.31
C SER A 125 17.96 -9.20 -31.95
N PRO A 126 19.04 -9.43 -32.72
CA PRO A 126 20.30 -8.73 -32.56
C PRO A 126 20.42 -7.59 -33.58
N THR A 127 20.34 -6.33 -33.16
CA THR A 127 20.97 -5.22 -33.88
C THR A 127 21.31 -4.11 -32.87
N GLN A 128 22.60 -3.89 -32.67
CA GLN A 128 23.15 -2.83 -31.84
C GLN A 128 22.96 -1.48 -32.53
N GLU A 129 22.34 -0.53 -31.84
CA GLU A 129 22.51 0.89 -32.14
C GLU A 129 22.78 1.63 -30.82
N ALA A 130 23.91 2.34 -30.76
CA ALA A 130 24.46 2.93 -29.57
C ALA A 130 23.65 4.15 -29.13
N VAL A 131 22.90 4.00 -28.04
CA VAL A 131 22.18 5.10 -27.38
C VAL A 131 23.10 5.74 -26.32
N PRO A 132 23.27 7.08 -26.31
CA PRO A 132 24.15 7.76 -25.38
C PRO A 132 23.62 7.75 -23.93
N PRO A 133 24.50 7.88 -22.92
CA PRO A 133 24.13 7.82 -21.51
C PRO A 133 23.22 8.99 -21.13
N THR A 134 22.02 8.66 -20.64
CA THR A 134 21.06 9.60 -20.10
C THR A 134 21.67 10.30 -18.90
N ALA A 135 21.88 11.60 -19.01
CA ALA A 135 22.45 12.43 -17.95
C ALA A 135 21.61 12.33 -16.68
N GLU A 136 22.21 11.81 -15.61
CA GLU A 136 21.68 11.83 -14.25
C GLU A 136 21.53 13.29 -13.81
N SER A 137 20.32 13.81 -13.96
CA SER A 137 19.94 15.12 -13.44
C SER A 137 19.91 15.04 -11.92
N ASN A 138 21.08 15.32 -11.31
CA ASN A 138 21.25 15.62 -9.89
C ASN A 138 20.59 16.98 -9.56
N ALA A 139 19.29 17.10 -9.81
CA ALA A 139 18.48 18.15 -9.22
C ALA A 139 18.28 17.77 -7.75
N SER A 140 19.23 18.21 -6.90
CA SER A 140 18.98 18.41 -5.47
C SER A 140 17.85 19.42 -5.34
N SER A 141 16.63 18.94 -5.55
CA SER A 141 15.41 19.65 -5.25
C SER A 141 15.49 19.95 -3.76
N SER A 142 15.64 21.23 -3.45
CA SER A 142 15.60 21.76 -2.10
C SER A 142 14.16 21.71 -1.59
N GLN A 143 13.56 20.51 -1.60
CA GLN A 143 12.29 20.22 -0.95
C GLN A 143 12.48 20.62 0.50
N LYS A 144 11.71 21.62 0.90
CA LYS A 144 11.72 22.27 2.21
C LYS A 144 11.42 21.23 3.27
N ARG A 145 12.46 20.54 3.77
CA ARG A 145 12.31 19.51 4.79
C ARG A 145 11.67 20.13 6.03
N LEU A 146 10.58 19.54 6.47
CA LEU A 146 9.95 19.84 7.74
C LEU A 146 10.96 19.68 8.89
N PRO A 147 10.99 20.62 9.86
CA PRO A 147 11.83 20.49 11.05
C PRO A 147 11.51 19.20 11.82
N SER A 148 12.53 18.55 12.39
CA SER A 148 12.35 17.33 13.18
C SER A 148 11.43 17.55 14.39
N GLU A 149 11.46 18.74 14.97
CA GLU A 149 10.56 19.13 16.07
C GLU A 149 9.09 19.12 15.66
N PHE A 150 8.77 19.54 14.44
CA PHE A 150 7.42 19.48 13.91
C PHE A 150 6.94 18.03 13.79
N LEU A 151 7.80 17.12 13.32
CA LEU A 151 7.47 15.70 13.21
C LEU A 151 7.27 15.04 14.58
N ALA A 152 8.08 15.41 15.57
CA ALA A 152 7.91 14.96 16.95
C ALA A 152 6.57 15.45 17.53
N GLN A 153 6.25 16.74 17.37
CA GLN A 153 4.96 17.30 17.79
C GLN A 153 3.78 16.63 17.07
N LEU A 154 3.92 16.31 15.78
CA LEU A 154 2.90 15.60 15.02
C LEU A 154 2.67 14.19 15.57
N ALA A 155 3.73 13.49 15.96
CA ALA A 155 3.63 12.18 16.64
C ALA A 155 2.89 12.31 17.98
N GLU A 156 3.25 13.30 18.80
CA GLU A 156 2.59 13.56 20.07
C GLU A 156 1.11 13.91 19.93
N ARG A 157 0.76 14.77 18.95
CA ARG A 157 -0.64 15.11 18.64
C ARG A 157 -1.41 13.88 18.17
N THR A 158 -0.81 13.05 17.32
CA THR A 158 -1.41 11.79 16.87
C THR A 158 -1.67 10.85 18.05
N LEU A 159 -0.72 10.73 18.97
CA LEU A 159 -0.90 9.94 20.20
C LEU A 159 -2.00 10.53 21.08
N SER A 160 -2.07 11.86 21.18
CA SER A 160 -3.06 12.58 21.98
C SER A 160 -4.48 12.42 21.44
N LEU A 161 -4.66 12.22 20.13
CA LEU A 161 -5.97 11.88 19.56
C LEU A 161 -6.57 10.63 20.20
N GLY A 162 -5.74 9.61 20.48
CA GLY A 162 -6.21 8.36 21.11
C GLY A 162 -6.44 8.46 22.62
N LYS A 163 -5.95 9.53 23.27
CA LYS A 163 -6.08 9.76 24.72
C LYS A 163 -7.29 10.62 25.09
N LYS A 164 -8.05 11.13 24.12
CA LYS A 164 -9.15 12.05 24.38
C LYS A 164 -10.20 11.32 25.24
N ASP A 165 -10.30 11.81 26.48
CA ASP A 165 -10.98 11.29 27.66
C ASP A 165 -11.76 9.99 27.52
N GLU A 166 -11.30 8.95 28.24
CA GLU A 166 -12.02 7.67 28.43
C GLU A 166 -13.47 7.87 28.92
N SER A 167 -13.75 9.04 29.51
CA SER A 167 -15.05 9.47 30.00
C SER A 167 -16.06 9.81 28.88
N GLU A 168 -15.62 10.11 27.65
CA GLU A 168 -16.48 10.69 26.60
C GLU A 168 -16.63 9.83 25.32
N GLY A 169 -16.39 8.52 25.44
CA GLY A 169 -16.68 7.55 24.36
C GLY A 169 -15.52 7.24 23.41
N GLY A 170 -14.31 7.71 23.73
CA GLY A 170 -13.08 7.40 23.00
C GLY A 170 -13.06 7.89 21.55
N LEU A 171 -11.90 7.74 20.89
CA LEU A 171 -11.77 8.09 19.48
C LEU A 171 -12.52 7.07 18.61
N MET A 172 -13.54 7.52 17.86
CA MET A 172 -14.35 6.66 17.00
C MET A 172 -14.13 6.98 15.52
N TRP A 173 -14.03 5.93 14.68
CA TRP A 173 -13.94 6.02 13.23
C TRP A 173 -15.01 5.12 12.61
N ARG A 174 -15.96 5.72 11.88
CA ARG A 174 -17.10 4.99 11.26
C ARG A 174 -17.82 4.07 12.27
N GLY A 175 -18.03 4.56 13.49
CA GLY A 175 -18.67 3.82 14.58
C GLY A 175 -17.80 2.72 15.23
N GLN A 176 -16.51 2.62 14.86
CA GLN A 176 -15.56 1.67 15.45
C GLN A 176 -14.52 2.39 16.30
N PRO A 177 -14.13 1.85 17.47
CA PRO A 177 -13.11 2.48 18.31
C PRO A 177 -11.74 2.44 17.62
N VAL A 178 -11.00 3.53 17.76
CA VAL A 178 -9.62 3.70 17.30
C VAL A 178 -8.72 3.72 18.52
N MET A 179 -7.81 2.76 18.62
CA MET A 179 -6.78 2.74 19.64
C MET A 179 -5.47 3.24 19.05
N ILE A 180 -4.88 4.26 19.67
CA ILE A 180 -3.56 4.78 19.31
C ILE A 180 -2.64 4.63 20.52
N SER A 181 -1.53 3.93 20.35
CA SER A 181 -0.53 3.74 21.41
C SER A 181 0.88 3.87 20.85
N VAL A 182 1.87 4.03 21.74
CA VAL A 182 3.28 3.94 21.35
C VAL A 182 3.63 2.47 21.13
N ALA A 183 4.37 2.16 20.08
CA ALA A 183 4.86 0.81 19.83
C ALA A 183 5.96 0.43 20.84
N LEU A 184 6.15 -0.86 21.06
CA LEU A 184 7.23 -1.34 21.93
C LEU A 184 8.61 -0.97 21.35
N ALA A 185 9.59 -0.77 22.22
CA ALA A 185 10.96 -0.50 21.81
C ALA A 185 11.46 -1.56 20.80
N GLY A 186 12.05 -1.12 19.69
CA GLY A 186 12.51 -1.98 18.60
C GLY A 186 11.46 -2.37 17.55
N MET A 187 10.17 -2.09 17.80
CA MET A 187 9.13 -2.19 16.78
C MET A 187 9.10 -0.91 15.95
N MET A 188 9.71 -0.96 14.77
CA MET A 188 9.76 0.15 13.82
C MET A 188 9.07 -0.23 12.51
N VAL A 189 8.64 0.76 11.75
CA VAL A 189 8.06 0.55 10.41
C VAL A 189 9.06 -0.19 9.51
N ALA A 190 10.34 0.19 9.56
CA ALA A 190 11.41 -0.44 8.78
C ALA A 190 11.62 -1.92 9.12
N THR A 191 11.64 -2.26 10.42
CA THR A 191 11.85 -3.64 10.87
C THR A 191 10.65 -4.52 10.52
N GLU A 192 9.44 -3.99 10.63
CA GLU A 192 8.23 -4.74 10.26
C GLU A 192 8.09 -4.92 8.75
N ARG A 193 8.45 -3.89 7.95
CA ARG A 193 8.50 -4.00 6.48
C ARG A 193 9.43 -5.12 6.04
N THR A 194 10.66 -5.16 6.58
CA THR A 194 11.65 -6.20 6.26
C THR A 194 11.12 -7.60 6.59
N LYS A 195 10.40 -7.77 7.72
CA LYS A 195 9.78 -9.05 8.08
C LYS A 195 8.67 -9.46 7.11
N LEU A 196 7.85 -8.51 6.67
CA LEU A 196 6.79 -8.78 5.70
C LEU A 196 7.37 -9.18 4.35
N GLU A 197 8.40 -8.47 3.87
CA GLU A 197 9.10 -8.78 2.63
C GLU A 197 9.72 -10.18 2.66
N LEU A 198 10.43 -10.54 3.74
CA LEU A 198 11.01 -11.88 3.90
C LEU A 198 9.93 -12.97 3.85
N ARG A 199 8.80 -12.74 4.53
CA ARG A 199 7.67 -13.67 4.55
C ARG A 199 7.04 -13.84 3.17
N ASP A 200 6.81 -12.75 2.46
CA ASP A 200 6.22 -12.78 1.13
C ASP A 200 7.17 -13.44 0.11
N ALA A 201 8.48 -13.24 0.24
CA ALA A 201 9.50 -13.94 -0.54
C ALA A 201 9.49 -15.46 -0.27
N GLN A 202 9.37 -15.87 1.00
CA GLN A 202 9.24 -17.28 1.38
C GLN A 202 7.97 -17.92 0.82
N LEU A 203 6.81 -17.24 0.97
CA LEU A 203 5.54 -17.71 0.42
C LEU A 203 5.58 -17.82 -1.11
N LYS A 204 6.22 -16.87 -1.79
CA LYS A 204 6.43 -16.93 -3.24
C LYS A 204 7.25 -18.16 -3.63
N THR A 205 8.34 -18.43 -2.91
CA THR A 205 9.19 -19.61 -3.14
C THR A 205 8.40 -20.91 -2.92
N GLN A 206 7.61 -20.97 -1.85
CA GLN A 206 6.76 -22.12 -1.53
C GLN A 206 5.73 -22.38 -2.63
N ARG A 207 5.03 -21.35 -3.13
CA ARG A 207 4.05 -21.49 -4.22
C ARG A 207 4.67 -21.99 -5.51
N VAL A 208 5.89 -21.54 -5.83
CA VAL A 208 6.62 -22.03 -7.02
C VAL A 208 7.01 -23.49 -6.85
N ALA A 209 7.48 -23.89 -5.67
CA ALA A 209 7.79 -25.28 -5.37
C ALA A 209 6.54 -26.18 -5.44
N GLU A 210 5.42 -25.75 -4.84
CA GLU A 210 4.14 -26.47 -4.88
C GLU A 210 3.63 -26.63 -6.32
N LYS A 211 3.73 -25.57 -7.13
CA LYS A 211 3.38 -25.63 -8.55
C LYS A 211 4.22 -26.67 -9.29
N ARG A 212 5.55 -26.69 -9.09
CA ARG A 212 6.44 -27.68 -9.71
C ARG A 212 6.10 -29.12 -9.31
N VAL A 213 5.74 -29.33 -8.04
CA VAL A 213 5.30 -30.66 -7.56
C VAL A 213 3.99 -31.05 -8.24
N ARG A 214 3.03 -30.14 -8.37
CA ARG A 214 1.77 -30.39 -9.08
C ARG A 214 2.02 -30.76 -10.54
N ASP A 215 2.85 -29.99 -11.25
CA ASP A 215 3.17 -30.22 -12.66
C ASP A 215 3.87 -31.60 -12.86
N GLN A 216 4.70 -32.04 -11.91
CA GLN A 216 5.32 -33.38 -11.94
C GLN A 216 4.31 -34.52 -11.69
N VAL A 217 3.37 -34.35 -10.76
CA VAL A 217 2.31 -35.34 -10.50
C VAL A 217 1.39 -35.46 -11.72
N GLU A 218 1.05 -34.35 -12.36
CA GLU A 218 0.25 -34.36 -13.59
C GLU A 218 0.99 -35.05 -14.74
N ALA A 219 2.29 -34.77 -14.93
CA ALA A 219 3.11 -35.43 -15.96
C ALA A 219 3.17 -36.96 -15.77
N THR A 220 3.40 -37.44 -14.54
CA THR A 220 3.48 -38.88 -14.25
C THR A 220 2.14 -39.60 -14.37
N SER A 221 1.02 -38.93 -14.10
CA SER A 221 -0.32 -39.51 -14.28
C SER A 221 -0.70 -39.72 -15.75
N ASN A 222 -0.26 -38.83 -16.65
CA ASN A 222 -0.53 -38.95 -18.09
C ASN A 222 0.26 -40.08 -18.77
N GLU A 223 1.45 -40.43 -18.29
CA GLU A 223 2.23 -41.55 -18.84
C GLU A 223 1.64 -42.92 -18.47
N LYS A 224 0.95 -43.03 -17.32
CA LYS A 224 0.39 -44.30 -16.84
C LYS A 224 -1.00 -44.63 -17.42
N GLY A 225 -1.66 -43.67 -18.07
CA GLY A 225 -3.00 -43.82 -18.65
C GLY A 225 -3.06 -44.34 -20.08
N LYS A 226 -1.92 -44.59 -20.75
CA LYS A 226 -1.89 -44.92 -22.19
C LYS A 226 -1.82 -46.42 -22.52
N SER A 227 -1.94 -47.32 -21.54
CA SER A 227 -1.76 -48.77 -21.75
C SER A 227 -2.81 -49.68 -21.09
N SER A 228 -4.07 -49.25 -20.94
CA SER A 228 -5.14 -50.18 -20.56
C SER A 228 -6.44 -49.83 -21.26
N GLU A 229 -6.93 -50.84 -21.98
CA GLU A 229 -8.21 -50.94 -22.66
C GLU A 229 -9.42 -50.53 -21.80
N ALA A 230 -10.49 -50.22 -22.52
CA ALA A 230 -11.85 -49.96 -22.08
C ALA A 230 -12.26 -50.71 -20.81
N ASP A 231 -12.36 -49.99 -19.70
CA ASP A 231 -13.18 -50.41 -18.58
C ASP A 231 -14.01 -49.25 -18.06
N GLN A 232 -15.31 -49.51 -17.89
CA GLN A 232 -16.36 -48.52 -17.68
C GLN A 232 -16.21 -47.87 -16.30
N SER A 233 -15.71 -46.64 -16.28
CA SER A 233 -15.73 -45.76 -15.11
C SER A 233 -17.17 -45.43 -14.71
N THR A 234 -17.69 -46.11 -13.69
CA THR A 234 -18.95 -45.73 -13.04
C THR A 234 -18.76 -44.47 -12.19
N PRO A 235 -19.61 -43.44 -12.34
CA PRO A 235 -19.49 -42.21 -11.57
C PRO A 235 -19.76 -42.48 -10.08
N SER A 236 -18.74 -42.27 -9.23
CA SER A 236 -18.93 -42.34 -7.78
C SER A 236 -19.58 -41.04 -7.29
N PHE A 237 -20.85 -41.14 -6.94
CA PHE A 237 -21.60 -40.06 -6.30
C PHE A 237 -21.16 -39.96 -4.85
N VAL A 238 -20.38 -38.92 -4.51
CA VAL A 238 -20.07 -38.59 -3.11
C VAL A 238 -21.17 -37.66 -2.58
N PRO A 239 -22.09 -38.14 -1.73
CA PRO A 239 -23.15 -37.32 -1.19
C PRO A 239 -22.57 -36.18 -0.34
N ARG A 240 -22.80 -34.94 -0.75
CA ARG A 240 -22.53 -33.76 0.07
C ARG A 240 -23.44 -33.78 1.28
N SER A 241 -22.87 -33.88 2.47
CA SER A 241 -23.58 -33.74 3.73
C SER A 241 -24.21 -32.34 3.82
N VAL A 242 -25.54 -32.29 3.72
CA VAL A 242 -26.32 -31.07 3.89
C VAL A 242 -26.33 -30.70 5.38
N ARG A 243 -25.62 -29.62 5.74
CA ARG A 243 -25.72 -29.03 7.08
C ARG A 243 -27.13 -28.45 7.25
N ARG A 244 -27.94 -29.07 8.12
CA ARG A 244 -29.18 -28.48 8.62
C ARG A 244 -28.83 -27.24 9.44
N ARG A 245 -29.38 -26.08 9.07
CA ARG A 245 -29.43 -24.91 9.96
C ARG A 245 -30.53 -25.19 10.98
N ALA A 246 -30.18 -25.13 12.26
CA ALA A 246 -31.13 -25.02 13.36
C ALA A 246 -31.50 -23.54 13.56
#